data_AF-C7GHM9-F1
#
_entry.id   AF-C7GHM9-F1
#
_cell.length_a   1.000
_cell.length_b   1.000
_cell.length_c   1.000
_cell.angle_alpha   90.00
_cell.angle_beta   90.00
_cell.angle_gamma   90.00
#
_symmetry.space_group_name_H-M   'P 1'
#
loop_
_entity.id
_entity.type
_entity.pdbx_description
1 polymer ?
#
loop_
_entity_poly.entity_id
_entity_poly.type
_entity_poly.pdbx_seq_one_letter_code
_entity_poly.pdbx_strand_id
1 'polypeptide(L)'
;MVDFFDINYELLEVDDQADILAQYSKLINYFDPSVKFELVLFNRQVNEQMLTEQFDIPWQEDDFNDIREEYTEMLKKQAAKGNNGIIKSKYLIFGVESNGYKEAKSRLNNIEKDVIRNLNNIGTLARGLDGKERLRILHEYFNQDTMEPFRFSFKDLAESGKSVKDYIAPPGFDFRYPNRFKSGNMYGCVSYLDIIAPKFTDELI
;
A
#
# COMPACT_ATOMS: atom_id res chain seq x y z
N MET A 1 -5.42 -6.30 -4.69
CA MET A 1 -4.66 -5.40 -3.79
C MET A 1 -5.27 -4.03 -3.93
N VAL A 2 -5.71 -3.48 -2.81
CA VAL A 2 -6.37 -2.18 -2.72
C VAL A 2 -5.51 -1.28 -1.84
N ASP A 3 -5.23 -0.08 -2.32
CA ASP A 3 -4.59 1.03 -1.61
C ASP A 3 -5.68 1.90 -0.98
N PHE A 4 -5.49 2.31 0.27
CA PHE A 4 -6.45 3.15 1.00
C PHE A 4 -5.76 4.11 1.97
N PHE A 5 -6.47 5.17 2.33
CA PHE A 5 -5.92 6.32 3.07
C PHE A 5 -6.39 6.39 4.52
N ASP A 6 -5.74 7.26 5.28
CA ASP A 6 -6.09 7.50 6.68
C ASP A 6 -7.34 8.35 6.83
N ILE A 7 -8.03 8.13 7.95
CA ILE A 7 -9.10 8.98 8.45
C ILE A 7 -8.76 9.42 9.88
N ASN A 8 -9.21 10.60 10.28
CA ASN A 8 -8.90 11.18 11.59
C ASN A 8 -9.80 10.59 12.69
N TYR A 9 -9.65 9.30 13.00
CA TYR A 9 -10.52 8.57 13.94
C TYR A 9 -10.55 9.18 15.35
N GLU A 10 -9.39 9.57 15.90
CA GLU A 10 -9.27 10.10 17.28
C GLU A 10 -10.01 11.42 17.51
N LEU A 11 -10.24 12.21 16.45
CA LEU A 11 -10.88 13.52 16.54
C LEU A 11 -12.40 13.47 16.35
N LEU A 12 -12.96 12.27 16.12
CA LEU A 12 -14.38 12.06 15.92
C LEU A 12 -15.14 11.93 17.25
N GLU A 13 -16.44 12.23 17.20
CA GLU A 13 -17.34 11.96 18.31
C GLU A 13 -17.47 10.45 18.55
N VAL A 14 -17.82 10.06 19.78
CA VAL A 14 -17.90 8.64 20.18
C VAL A 14 -18.87 7.84 19.32
N ASP A 15 -19.99 8.45 18.91
CA ASP A 15 -20.97 7.79 18.04
C ASP A 15 -20.40 7.52 16.63
N ASP A 16 -19.64 8.48 16.08
CA ASP A 16 -18.99 8.34 14.77
C ASP A 16 -17.87 7.28 14.83
N GLN A 17 -17.11 7.23 15.93
CA GLN A 17 -16.11 6.19 16.19
C GLN A 17 -16.75 4.79 16.24
N ALA A 18 -17.88 4.66 16.95
CA ALA A 18 -18.63 3.41 17.02
C ALA A 18 -19.16 2.97 15.64
N ASP A 19 -19.63 3.91 14.83
CA ASP A 19 -20.07 3.64 13.46
C ASP A 19 -18.90 3.16 12.57
N ILE A 20 -17.74 3.81 12.63
CA ILE A 20 -16.53 3.37 11.92
C ILE A 20 -16.13 1.97 12.36
N LEU A 21 -16.11 1.69 13.66
CA LEU A 21 -15.75 0.37 14.19
C LEU A 21 -16.75 -0.71 13.71
N ALA A 22 -18.04 -0.39 13.64
CA ALA A 22 -19.05 -1.28 13.12
C ALA A 22 -18.86 -1.55 11.60
N GLN A 23 -18.52 -0.53 10.81
CA GLN A 23 -18.23 -0.71 9.38
C GLN A 23 -16.92 -1.47 9.14
N TYR A 24 -15.88 -1.20 9.92
CA TYR A 24 -14.63 -1.95 9.88
C TYR A 24 -14.85 -3.42 10.23
N SER A 25 -15.65 -3.70 11.26
CA SER A 25 -16.05 -5.07 11.63
C SER A 25 -16.78 -5.78 10.48
N LYS A 26 -17.65 -5.09 9.74
CA LYS A 26 -18.29 -5.64 8.54
C LYS A 26 -17.29 -5.94 7.43
N LEU A 27 -16.28 -5.08 7.23
CA LEU A 27 -15.20 -5.32 6.26
C LEU A 27 -14.39 -6.57 6.62
N ILE A 28 -14.03 -6.76 7.89
CA ILE A 28 -13.28 -7.96 8.30
C ILE A 28 -14.14 -9.21 8.15
N ASN A 29 -15.40 -9.15 8.58
CA ASN A 29 -16.34 -10.27 8.49
C ASN A 29 -16.80 -10.58 7.05
N TYR A 30 -16.49 -9.72 6.07
CA TYR A 30 -16.75 -10.00 4.65
C TYR A 30 -15.89 -11.15 4.12
N PHE A 31 -14.67 -11.33 4.65
CA PHE A 31 -13.76 -12.38 4.20
C PHE A 31 -14.14 -13.73 4.81
N ASP A 32 -14.80 -14.57 4.02
CA ASP A 32 -15.07 -15.96 4.39
C ASP A 32 -13.77 -16.81 4.35
N PRO A 33 -13.75 -18.01 4.98
CA PRO A 33 -12.54 -18.85 5.03
C PRO A 33 -11.92 -19.26 3.68
N SER A 34 -12.63 -19.09 2.57
CA SER A 34 -12.10 -19.34 1.22
C SER A 34 -11.29 -18.17 0.65
N VAL A 35 -11.33 -17.01 1.32
CA VAL A 35 -10.57 -15.80 0.93
C VAL A 35 -9.50 -15.54 1.98
N LYS A 36 -8.23 -15.63 1.56
CA LYS A 36 -7.10 -15.21 2.40
C LYS A 36 -6.91 -13.72 2.21
N PHE A 37 -6.76 -12.96 3.29
CA PHE A 37 -6.46 -11.54 3.22
C PHE A 37 -5.37 -11.14 4.21
N GLU A 38 -4.71 -10.02 3.93
CA GLU A 38 -3.63 -9.46 4.71
C GLU A 38 -3.72 -7.92 4.67
N LEU A 39 -3.63 -7.30 5.84
CA LEU A 39 -3.46 -5.86 5.98
C LEU A 39 -1.96 -5.56 6.06
N VAL A 40 -1.45 -4.80 5.10
CA VAL A 40 -0.04 -4.41 5.05
C VAL A 40 0.07 -2.91 5.32
N LEU A 41 0.80 -2.58 6.39
CA LEU A 41 1.21 -1.21 6.71
C LEU A 41 2.66 -1.06 6.28
N PHE A 42 2.89 -0.30 5.22
CA PHE A 42 4.22 -0.14 4.64
C PHE A 42 4.75 1.27 4.89
N ASN A 43 5.70 1.35 5.83
CA ASN A 43 6.46 2.57 6.09
C ASN A 43 7.78 2.49 5.31
N ARG A 44 8.03 3.49 4.47
CA ARG A 44 9.25 3.53 3.67
C ARG A 44 9.84 4.91 3.61
N GLN A 45 11.16 4.97 3.53
CA GLN A 45 11.83 6.19 3.12
C GLN A 45 11.58 6.42 1.63
N VAL A 46 11.41 7.68 1.27
CA VAL A 46 11.20 8.13 -0.10
C VAL A 46 12.21 9.21 -0.40
N ASN A 47 12.81 9.12 -1.59
CA ASN A 47 13.72 10.13 -2.06
C ASN A 47 12.93 11.44 -2.22
N GLU A 48 13.42 12.53 -1.65
CA GLU A 48 12.79 13.86 -1.72
C GLU A 48 12.39 14.22 -3.15
N GLN A 49 13.19 13.84 -4.16
CA GLN A 49 12.88 14.07 -5.57
C GLN A 49 11.59 13.37 -6.04
N MET A 50 11.40 12.09 -5.66
CA MET A 50 10.16 11.36 -5.99
C MET A 50 8.96 11.86 -5.17
N LEU A 51 9.20 12.39 -3.96
CA LEU A 51 8.17 13.02 -3.14
C LEU A 51 7.64 14.29 -3.81
N THR A 52 8.53 15.11 -4.39
CA THR A 52 8.17 16.31 -5.18
C THR A 52 7.31 15.98 -6.39
N GLU A 53 7.60 14.91 -7.13
CA GLU A 53 6.83 14.49 -8.32
C GLU A 53 5.39 14.07 -7.98
N GLN A 54 5.13 13.55 -6.77
CA GLN A 54 3.76 13.18 -6.34
C GLN A 54 2.84 14.39 -6.15
N PHE A 55 3.40 15.57 -5.87
CA PHE A 55 2.64 16.81 -5.69
C PHE A 55 2.51 17.61 -6.99
N ASP A 56 3.07 17.13 -8.10
CA ASP A 56 2.96 17.81 -9.38
C ASP A 56 1.53 17.70 -9.90
N ILE A 57 0.85 18.84 -9.94
CA ILE A 57 -0.47 18.96 -10.53
C ILE A 57 -0.27 19.27 -12.02
N PRO A 58 -0.83 18.46 -12.93
CA PRO A 58 -0.64 18.67 -14.36
C PRO A 58 -1.28 19.99 -14.79
N TRP A 59 -0.63 20.65 -15.75
CA TRP A 59 -1.16 21.83 -16.42
C TRP A 59 -2.49 21.51 -17.10
N GLN A 60 -3.39 22.48 -17.08
CA GLN A 60 -4.67 22.41 -17.80
C GLN A 60 -4.79 23.58 -18.76
N GLU A 61 -5.63 23.44 -19.80
CA GLU A 61 -5.94 24.53 -20.73
C GLU A 61 -6.93 25.52 -20.11
N ASP A 62 -6.56 26.12 -18.98
CA ASP A 62 -7.29 27.18 -18.30
C ASP A 62 -6.35 28.21 -17.65
N ASP A 63 -6.95 29.24 -17.06
CA ASP A 63 -6.23 30.39 -16.48
C ASP A 63 -5.74 30.16 -15.04
N PHE A 64 -5.84 28.94 -14.49
CA PHE A 64 -5.55 28.66 -13.07
C PHE A 64 -4.19 27.99 -12.82
N ASN A 65 -3.32 27.92 -13.84
CA ASN A 65 -2.05 27.21 -13.71
C ASN A 65 -1.06 27.88 -12.74
N ASP A 66 -1.15 29.21 -12.57
CA ASP A 66 -0.40 29.96 -11.56
C ASP A 66 -0.76 29.52 -10.13
N ILE A 67 -2.05 29.33 -9.85
CA ILE A 67 -2.54 28.80 -8.57
C ILE A 67 -2.09 27.35 -8.38
N ARG A 68 -2.14 26.52 -9.43
CA ARG A 68 -1.65 25.13 -9.36
C ARG A 68 -0.17 25.07 -9.01
N GLU A 69 0.65 25.93 -9.61
CA GLU A 69 2.08 26.01 -9.33
C GLU A 69 2.37 26.43 -7.88
N GLU A 70 1.74 27.50 -7.40
CA GLU A 70 1.87 27.97 -6.01
C GLU A 70 1.44 26.89 -5.01
N TYR A 71 0.31 26.22 -5.29
CA TYR A 71 -0.21 25.16 -4.46
C TYR A 71 0.71 23.93 -4.44
N THR A 72 1.23 23.51 -5.60
CA THR A 72 2.24 22.45 -5.70
C THR A 72 3.51 22.82 -4.92
N GLU A 73 4.01 24.05 -5.01
CA GLU A 73 5.15 24.49 -4.20
C GLU A 73 4.86 24.44 -2.69
N MET A 74 3.67 24.88 -2.27
CA MET A 74 3.26 24.84 -0.87
C MET A 74 3.23 23.40 -0.35
N LEU A 75 2.63 22.48 -1.11
CA LEU A 75 2.57 21.06 -0.78
C LEU A 75 3.98 20.45 -0.64
N LYS A 76 4.88 20.75 -1.58
CA LYS A 76 6.29 20.33 -1.53
C LYS A 76 6.99 20.85 -0.27
N LYS A 77 6.80 22.13 0.07
CA LYS A 77 7.37 22.75 1.30
C LYS A 77 6.81 22.14 2.58
N GLN A 78 5.52 21.78 2.62
CA GLN A 78 4.92 21.09 3.78
C GLN A 78 5.43 19.66 3.92
N ALA A 79 5.52 18.93 2.81
CA ALA A 79 6.02 17.56 2.80
C ALA A 79 7.48 17.48 3.29
N ALA A 80 8.32 18.45 2.91
CA ALA A 80 9.71 18.56 3.37
C ALA A 80 9.84 18.91 4.87
N LYS A 81 8.81 19.53 5.48
CA LYS A 81 8.83 19.96 6.89
C LYS A 81 8.26 18.93 7.87
N GLY A 82 7.35 18.06 7.43
CA GLY A 82 6.51 17.25 8.32
C GLY A 82 6.92 15.79 8.49
N ASN A 83 7.55 15.18 7.48
CA ASN A 83 7.95 13.78 7.51
C ASN A 83 9.46 13.71 7.27
N ASN A 84 10.21 12.97 8.08
CA ASN A 84 11.64 12.67 7.89
C ASN A 84 11.89 11.79 6.62
N GLY A 85 11.29 12.16 5.48
CA GLY A 85 11.30 11.39 4.24
C GLY A 85 10.48 10.09 4.29
N ILE A 86 9.63 9.86 5.29
CA ILE A 86 8.86 8.62 5.42
C ILE A 86 7.45 8.77 4.85
N ILE A 87 7.08 7.92 3.90
CA ILE A 87 5.70 7.72 3.46
C ILE A 87 5.13 6.47 4.14
N LYS A 88 3.92 6.61 4.66
CA LYS A 88 3.10 5.50 5.16
C LYS A 88 2.08 5.14 4.09
N SER A 89 1.97 3.87 3.76
CA SER A 89 0.94 3.37 2.84
C SER A 89 0.25 2.17 3.44
N LYS A 90 -1.06 2.05 3.19
CA LYS A 90 -1.87 0.95 3.71
C LYS A 90 -2.44 0.17 2.55
N TYR A 91 -2.30 -1.15 2.60
CA TYR A 91 -2.79 -2.03 1.55
C TYR A 91 -3.60 -3.18 2.12
N LEU A 92 -4.72 -3.47 1.48
CA LEU A 92 -5.45 -4.71 1.68
C LEU A 92 -5.14 -5.66 0.53
N ILE A 93 -4.44 -6.75 0.85
CA ILE A 93 -4.08 -7.81 -0.09
C ILE A 93 -5.03 -8.98 0.16
N PHE A 94 -5.53 -9.59 -0.91
CA PHE A 94 -6.43 -10.74 -0.82
C PHE A 94 -6.20 -11.70 -1.98
N GLY A 95 -6.45 -12.97 -1.71
CA GLY A 95 -6.26 -14.08 -2.64
C GLY A 95 -7.32 -15.16 -2.45
N VAL A 96 -7.63 -15.87 -3.54
CA VAL A 96 -8.61 -16.97 -3.56
C VAL A 96 -7.98 -18.19 -4.21
N GLU A 97 -8.34 -19.36 -3.71
CA GLU A 97 -8.07 -20.63 -4.39
C GLU A 97 -9.21 -20.96 -5.35
N SER A 98 -8.88 -21.36 -6.58
CA SER A 98 -9.85 -21.64 -7.63
C SER A 98 -9.27 -22.59 -8.68
N ASN A 99 -10.14 -23.36 -9.33
CA ASN A 99 -9.76 -24.41 -10.28
C ASN A 99 -9.28 -23.88 -11.64
N GLY A 100 -9.44 -22.57 -11.90
CA GLY A 100 -9.03 -21.99 -13.17
C GLY A 100 -8.91 -20.47 -13.16
N TYR A 101 -8.06 -19.96 -14.05
CA TYR A 101 -7.74 -18.54 -14.15
C TYR A 101 -8.97 -17.64 -14.34
N LYS A 102 -9.93 -18.03 -15.20
CA LYS A 102 -11.12 -17.21 -15.49
C LYS A 102 -11.99 -17.03 -14.25
N GLU A 103 -12.19 -18.10 -13.50
CA GLU A 103 -12.98 -18.10 -12.27
C GLU A 103 -12.26 -17.30 -11.17
N ALA A 104 -10.97 -17.55 -10.96
CA ALA A 104 -10.13 -16.79 -10.02
C ALA A 104 -10.18 -15.29 -10.30
N LYS A 105 -9.99 -14.89 -11.57
CA LYS A 105 -10.03 -13.48 -11.98
C LYS A 105 -11.39 -12.84 -11.72
N SER A 106 -12.48 -13.54 -12.05
CA SER A 106 -13.84 -13.05 -11.80
C SER A 106 -14.09 -12.84 -10.30
N ARG A 107 -13.75 -13.83 -9.47
CA ARG A 107 -13.88 -13.74 -8.00
C ARG A 107 -13.04 -12.59 -7.43
N LEU A 108 -11.77 -12.48 -7.82
CA LEU A 108 -10.89 -11.40 -7.35
C LEU A 108 -11.40 -10.02 -7.74
N ASN A 109 -11.93 -9.85 -8.95
CA ASN A 109 -12.50 -8.57 -9.39
C ASN A 109 -13.74 -8.17 -8.59
N ASN A 110 -14.57 -9.13 -8.21
CA ASN A 110 -15.74 -8.87 -7.36
C ASN A 110 -15.32 -8.50 -5.93
N ILE A 111 -14.37 -9.26 -5.36
CA ILE A 111 -13.80 -8.96 -4.04
C ILE A 111 -13.18 -7.56 -4.02
N GLU A 112 -12.42 -7.19 -5.05
CA GLU A 112 -11.82 -5.86 -5.16
C GLU A 112 -12.86 -4.75 -5.11
N LYS A 113 -13.96 -4.88 -5.87
CA LYS A 113 -15.06 -3.91 -5.87
C LYS A 113 -15.75 -3.81 -4.51
N ASP A 114 -16.03 -4.95 -3.88
CA ASP A 114 -16.69 -4.98 -2.58
C ASP A 114 -15.80 -4.39 -1.48
N VAL A 115 -14.50 -4.70 -1.49
CA VAL A 115 -13.50 -4.13 -0.57
C VAL A 115 -13.44 -2.61 -0.72
N ILE A 116 -13.32 -2.09 -1.95
CA ILE A 116 -13.30 -0.65 -2.21
C ILE A 116 -14.59 0.00 -1.70
N ARG A 117 -15.75 -0.62 -1.95
CA ARG A 117 -17.03 -0.12 -1.45
C ARG A 117 -17.08 -0.08 0.08
N ASN A 118 -16.66 -1.15 0.76
CA ASN A 118 -16.64 -1.21 2.22
C ASN A 118 -15.69 -0.17 2.83
N LEU A 119 -14.51 0.02 2.24
CA LEU A 119 -13.57 1.05 2.64
C LEU A 119 -14.15 2.46 2.43
N ASN A 120 -14.77 2.72 1.28
CA ASN A 120 -15.46 4.00 1.05
C ASN A 120 -16.61 4.25 2.05
N ASN A 121 -17.33 3.20 2.47
CA ASN A 121 -18.38 3.31 3.50
C ASN A 121 -17.82 3.66 4.89
N ILE A 122 -16.56 3.33 5.17
CA ILE A 122 -15.85 3.75 6.41
C ILE A 122 -15.44 5.24 6.33
N GLY A 123 -15.46 5.84 5.12
CA GLY A 123 -15.03 7.22 4.90
C GLY A 123 -13.59 7.36 4.43
N THR A 124 -12.88 6.25 4.17
CA THR A 124 -11.57 6.30 3.52
C THR A 124 -11.71 6.31 2.00
N LEU A 125 -10.81 7.01 1.32
CA LEU A 125 -10.60 6.82 -0.11
C LEU A 125 -9.88 5.49 -0.35
N ALA A 126 -10.35 4.70 -1.32
CA ALA A 126 -9.73 3.43 -1.68
C ALA A 126 -9.71 3.21 -3.20
N ARG A 127 -8.65 2.57 -3.70
CA ARG A 127 -8.48 2.26 -5.12
C ARG A 127 -7.78 0.93 -5.34
N GLY A 128 -8.15 0.24 -6.41
CA GLY A 128 -7.45 -0.94 -6.89
C GLY A 128 -6.08 -0.58 -7.47
N LEU A 129 -5.09 -1.43 -7.24
CA LEU A 129 -3.76 -1.29 -7.84
C LEU A 129 -3.60 -2.20 -9.05
N ASP A 130 -2.96 -1.71 -10.11
CA ASP A 130 -2.63 -2.51 -11.28
C ASP A 130 -1.37 -3.39 -11.07
N GLY A 131 -1.03 -4.19 -12.09
CA GLY A 131 0.13 -5.07 -12.03
C GLY A 131 1.47 -4.34 -11.87
N LYS A 132 1.67 -3.21 -12.56
CA LYS A 132 2.91 -2.44 -12.49
C LYS A 132 3.06 -1.75 -11.15
N GLU A 133 1.98 -1.19 -10.62
CA GLU A 133 1.96 -0.55 -9.29
C GLU A 133 2.29 -1.54 -8.18
N ARG A 134 1.71 -2.75 -8.23
CA ARG A 134 2.02 -3.83 -7.28
C ARG A 134 3.51 -4.20 -7.31
N LEU A 135 4.10 -4.29 -8.51
CA LEU A 135 5.52 -4.58 -8.68
C LEU A 135 6.42 -3.45 -8.18
N ARG A 136 6.01 -2.19 -8.38
CA ARG A 136 6.71 -1.03 -7.84
C ARG A 136 6.79 -1.11 -6.31
N ILE A 137 5.67 -1.43 -5.65
CA ILE A 137 5.63 -1.56 -4.18
C ILE A 137 6.56 -2.66 -3.70
N LEU A 138 6.57 -3.82 -4.37
CA LEU A 138 7.49 -4.91 -4.03
C LEU A 138 8.96 -4.52 -4.25
N HIS A 139 9.28 -3.82 -5.34
CA HIS A 139 10.63 -3.30 -5.57
C HIS A 139 11.05 -2.32 -4.47
N GLU A 140 10.18 -1.37 -4.12
CA GLU A 140 10.40 -0.41 -3.04
C GLU A 140 10.54 -1.11 -1.67
N TYR A 141 9.88 -2.24 -1.46
CA TYR A 141 10.03 -3.02 -0.23
C TYR A 141 11.41 -3.66 -0.11
N PHE A 142 11.93 -4.23 -1.19
CA PHE A 142 13.19 -4.98 -1.16
C PHE A 142 14.45 -4.15 -1.34
N ASN A 143 14.35 -2.95 -1.93
CA ASN A 143 15.50 -2.15 -2.40
C ASN A 143 15.59 -0.75 -1.73
N GLN A 144 15.13 -0.61 -0.47
CA GLN A 144 15.22 0.69 0.22
C GLN A 144 16.65 1.12 0.55
N ASP A 145 17.61 0.21 0.60
CA ASP A 145 19.01 0.55 0.87
C ASP A 145 19.68 1.30 -0.28
N THR A 146 19.29 1.00 -1.53
CA THR A 146 19.85 1.66 -2.72
C THR A 146 19.01 2.84 -3.18
N MET A 147 17.71 2.87 -2.85
CA MET A 147 16.77 3.89 -3.31
C MET A 147 16.70 4.00 -4.84
N GLU A 148 17.02 2.91 -5.55
CA GLU A 148 17.00 2.87 -7.02
C GLU A 148 15.56 3.06 -7.54
N PRO A 149 15.36 3.84 -8.62
CA PRO A 149 14.05 4.04 -9.19
C PRO A 149 13.54 2.75 -9.87
N PHE A 150 12.26 2.44 -9.68
CA PHE A 150 11.64 1.28 -10.32
C PHE A 150 11.43 1.50 -11.83
N ARG A 151 12.35 0.96 -12.65
CA ARG A 151 12.30 1.05 -14.12
C ARG A 151 11.76 -0.24 -14.71
N PHE A 152 10.45 -0.28 -14.95
CA PHE A 152 9.76 -1.46 -15.48
C PHE A 152 8.73 -1.16 -16.57
N SER A 153 8.72 -2.02 -17.57
CA SER A 153 7.79 -2.04 -18.70
C SER A 153 7.47 -3.49 -19.05
N PHE A 154 6.17 -3.83 -19.16
CA PHE A 154 5.75 -5.16 -19.60
C PHE A 154 6.17 -5.46 -21.06
N LYS A 155 6.32 -4.41 -21.89
CA LYS A 155 6.81 -4.56 -23.26
C LYS A 155 8.28 -4.99 -23.26
N ASP A 156 9.12 -4.25 -22.54
CA ASP A 156 10.56 -4.51 -22.47
C ASP A 156 10.83 -5.86 -21.80
N LEU A 157 10.02 -6.24 -20.81
CA LEU A 157 10.07 -7.56 -20.20
C LEU A 157 9.93 -8.67 -21.24
N ALA A 158 8.92 -8.60 -22.11
CA ALA A 158 8.66 -9.61 -23.13
C ALA A 158 9.81 -9.78 -24.13
N GLU A 159 10.57 -8.70 -24.38
CA GLU A 159 11.71 -8.69 -25.31
C GLU A 159 13.05 -9.06 -24.63
N SER A 160 13.15 -8.91 -23.31
CA SER A 160 14.41 -9.02 -22.56
C SER A 160 14.86 -10.44 -22.19
N GLY A 161 13.96 -11.43 -22.28
CA GLY A 161 14.19 -12.78 -21.73
C GLY A 161 14.26 -12.86 -20.20
N LYS A 162 14.04 -11.73 -19.51
CA LYS A 162 13.97 -11.67 -18.04
C LYS A 162 12.58 -12.03 -17.54
N SER A 163 12.51 -12.38 -16.28
CA SER A 163 11.27 -12.53 -15.51
C SER A 163 10.95 -11.24 -14.74
N VAL A 164 9.71 -11.12 -14.27
CA VAL A 164 9.29 -10.01 -13.40
C VAL A 164 10.13 -9.94 -12.12
N LYS A 165 10.61 -11.09 -11.62
CA LYS A 165 11.43 -11.17 -10.40
C LYS A 165 12.75 -10.43 -10.54
N ASP A 166 13.33 -10.41 -11.75
CA ASP A 166 14.61 -9.74 -12.02
C ASP A 166 14.52 -8.21 -11.90
N TYR A 167 13.31 -7.65 -11.83
CA TYR A 167 13.06 -6.22 -11.67
C TYR A 167 12.64 -5.82 -10.26
N ILE A 168 12.39 -6.78 -9.37
CA ILE A 168 11.92 -6.49 -7.99
C ILE A 168 12.81 -7.11 -6.91
N ALA A 169 13.51 -8.19 -7.23
CA ALA A 169 14.31 -8.91 -6.26
C ALA A 169 15.55 -8.11 -5.86
N PRO A 170 15.93 -8.14 -4.57
CA PRO A 170 17.21 -7.58 -4.14
C PRO A 170 18.35 -8.47 -4.63
N PRO A 171 19.62 -8.01 -4.56
CA PRO A 171 20.78 -8.81 -4.96
C PRO A 171 20.89 -10.17 -4.26
N GLY A 172 20.33 -10.28 -3.04
CA GLY A 172 20.22 -11.54 -2.32
C GLY A 172 19.78 -11.33 -0.88
N PHE A 173 19.41 -12.45 -0.24
CA PHE A 173 19.11 -12.50 1.19
C PHE A 173 20.16 -13.32 1.94
N ASP A 174 20.47 -12.88 3.16
CA ASP A 174 21.35 -13.56 4.09
C ASP A 174 20.58 -13.91 5.38
N PHE A 175 20.38 -15.20 5.61
CA PHE A 175 19.64 -15.78 6.73
C PHE A 175 20.58 -16.50 7.73
N ARG A 176 21.86 -16.14 7.79
CA ARG A 176 22.84 -16.80 8.69
C ARG A 176 22.47 -16.73 10.18
N TYR A 177 21.63 -15.77 10.57
CA TYR A 177 21.21 -15.58 11.95
C TYR A 177 19.74 -15.98 12.12
N PRO A 178 19.37 -16.79 13.13
CA PRO A 178 18.00 -17.30 13.26
C PRO A 178 16.91 -16.23 13.45
N ASN A 179 17.25 -15.11 14.08
CA ASN A 179 16.30 -14.05 14.45
C ASN A 179 16.37 -12.81 13.55
N ARG A 180 17.16 -12.84 12.47
CA ARG A 180 17.29 -11.70 11.56
C ARG A 180 17.72 -12.15 10.18
N PHE A 181 17.32 -11.38 9.19
CA PHE A 181 17.80 -11.53 7.82
C PHE A 181 18.43 -10.23 7.35
N LYS A 182 19.26 -10.32 6.32
CA LYS A 182 19.81 -9.17 5.62
C LYS A 182 19.39 -9.21 4.15
N SER A 183 18.97 -8.08 3.61
CA SER A 183 18.63 -7.89 2.19
C SER A 183 19.41 -6.68 1.69
N GLY A 184 20.37 -6.87 0.79
CA GLY A 184 21.31 -5.79 0.46
C GLY A 184 22.04 -5.31 1.72
N ASN A 185 21.95 -4.02 2.05
CA ASN A 185 22.44 -3.43 3.30
C ASN A 185 21.38 -3.28 4.41
N MET A 186 20.13 -3.67 4.15
CA MET A 186 19.05 -3.64 5.15
C MET A 186 19.13 -4.85 6.08
N TYR A 187 18.89 -4.63 7.38
CA TYR A 187 18.68 -5.70 8.36
C TYR A 187 17.20 -5.75 8.74
N GLY A 188 16.62 -6.94 8.68
CA GLY A 188 15.23 -7.19 9.04
C GLY A 188 15.12 -8.25 10.13
N CYS A 189 14.05 -8.16 10.93
CA CYS A 189 13.62 -9.17 11.89
C CYS A 189 12.12 -9.37 11.70
N VAL A 190 11.64 -10.60 11.86
CA VAL A 190 10.22 -10.91 11.85
C VAL A 190 9.82 -11.29 13.27
N SER A 191 8.82 -10.59 13.80
CA SER A 191 8.17 -10.91 15.07
C SER A 191 6.71 -11.21 14.80
N TYR A 192 6.12 -12.09 15.61
CA TYR A 192 4.70 -12.38 15.54
C TYR A 192 4.07 -12.17 16.91
N LEU A 193 2.81 -11.75 16.88
CA LEU A 193 1.97 -11.63 18.06
C LEU A 193 0.77 -12.55 17.86
N ASP A 194 0.63 -13.53 18.73
CA ASP A 194 -0.55 -14.39 18.79
C ASP A 194 -1.47 -13.86 19.88
N ILE A 195 -2.73 -13.58 19.53
CA ILE A 195 -3.68 -13.01 20.48
C ILE A 195 -4.89 -13.93 20.60
N ILE A 196 -5.05 -14.45 21.81
CA ILE A 196 -6.06 -15.46 22.18
C ILE A 196 -7.22 -14.80 22.94
N ALA A 197 -7.28 -13.46 22.97
CA ALA A 197 -8.28 -12.72 23.73
C ALA A 197 -9.65 -12.76 23.03
N PRO A 198 -10.75 -13.01 23.76
CA PRO A 198 -12.10 -13.06 23.18
C PRO A 198 -12.69 -11.67 22.87
N LYS A 199 -12.07 -10.59 23.37
CA LYS A 199 -12.50 -9.19 23.15
C LYS A 199 -11.27 -8.29 23.09
N PHE A 200 -11.38 -7.22 22.30
CA PHE A 200 -10.39 -6.17 22.17
C PHE A 200 -11.02 -4.80 22.33
N THR A 201 -10.20 -3.87 22.84
CA THR A 201 -10.46 -2.44 22.72
C THR A 201 -10.02 -1.96 21.34
N ASP A 202 -10.69 -0.92 20.86
CA ASP A 202 -10.37 -0.23 19.62
C ASP A 202 -8.98 0.43 19.65
N GLU A 203 -8.43 0.77 20.82
CA GLU A 203 -7.04 1.26 20.96
C GLU A 203 -5.96 0.30 20.42
N LEU A 204 -6.28 -0.99 20.28
CA LEU A 204 -5.33 -2.00 19.79
C LEU A 204 -5.42 -2.20 18.25
N ILE A 205 -6.44 -1.61 17.61
CA ILE A 205 -6.76 -1.75 16.18
C ILE A 205 -6.37 -0.47 15.43
#